data_AF-A0A533B428-F1
#
_entry.id   AF-A0A533B428-F1
#
_cell.length_a   1.000
_cell.length_b   1.000
_cell.length_c   1.000
_cell.angle_alpha   90.00
_cell.angle_beta   90.00
_cell.angle_gamma   90.00
#
_symmetry.space_group_name_H-M   'P 1'
#
loop_
_entity.id
_entity.type
_entity.pdbx_description
1 polymer ?
#
loop_
_entity_poly.entity_id
_entity_poly.type
_entity_poly.pdbx_seq_one_letter_code
_entity_poly.pdbx_strand_id
1 'polypeptide(L)' 'MDEHIEVGHRFPSVKLNTTYSFGLDDQEWVVAFESDKPEDFLDLVMALRETEGSRYTLRDTPIFTCIRRSLKETLDTLGG' A
#
# COMPACT_ATOMS: atom_id res chain seq x y z
N MET A 1 13.89 -9.24 3.15
CA MET A 1 13.11 -8.29 3.98
C MET A 1 13.93 -7.07 4.35
N ASP A 2 15.20 -7.21 4.72
CA ASP A 2 16.03 -6.06 5.11
C ASP A 2 16.16 -5.00 4.00
N GLU A 3 16.39 -5.41 2.74
CA GLU A 3 16.40 -4.51 1.57
C GLU A 3 15.05 -3.78 1.39
N HIS A 4 13.94 -4.50 1.56
CA HIS A 4 12.58 -3.94 1.44
C HIS A 4 12.32 -2.86 2.51
N ILE A 5 12.78 -3.11 3.74
CA ILE A 5 12.69 -2.15 4.85
C ILE A 5 13.59 -0.94 4.60
N GLU A 6 14.81 -1.16 4.10
CA GLU A 6 15.74 -0.08 3.77
C GLU A 6 15.18 0.87 2.71
N VAL A 7 14.60 0.32 1.64
CA VAL A 7 13.93 1.11 0.59
C VAL A 7 12.76 1.90 1.19
N GLY A 8 11.94 1.28 2.03
CA GLY A 8 10.84 1.94 2.73
C GLY A 8 11.28 3.12 3.60
N HIS A 9 12.40 3.01 4.31
CA HIS A 9 12.94 4.10 5.14
C HIS A 9 13.37 5.35 4.34
N ARG A 10 13.59 5.24 3.02
CA ARG A 10 13.88 6.39 2.16
C ARG A 10 12.66 7.29 1.92
N PHE A 11 11.45 6.79 2.23
CA PHE A 11 10.18 7.48 2.03
C PHE A 11 9.42 7.67 3.36
N PRO A 12 9.94 8.52 4.30
CA PRO A 12 9.33 8.70 5.62
C PRO A 12 7.94 9.37 5.59
N SER A 13 7.57 9.98 4.45
CA SER A 13 6.24 10.54 4.18
C SER A 13 5.17 9.47 3.90
N VAL A 14 5.57 8.21 3.70
CA VAL A 14 4.66 7.10 3.44
C VAL A 14 4.67 6.16 4.64
N LYS A 15 3.56 6.11 5.36
CA LYS A 15 3.36 5.13 6.43
C LYS A 15 2.95 3.80 5.81
N LEU A 16 3.71 2.76 6.14
CA LEU A 16 3.57 1.41 5.62
C LEU A 16 2.94 0.49 6.66
N ASN A 17 1.88 -0.21 6.28
CA ASN A 17 1.23 -1.22 7.11
C ASN A 17 1.23 -2.55 6.33
N THR A 18 1.81 -3.59 6.91
CA THR A 18 1.88 -4.93 6.31
C THR A 18 1.43 -5.96 7.33
N THR A 19 0.35 -6.67 7.02
CA THR A 19 -0.27 -7.62 7.94
C THR A 19 -0.61 -8.92 7.23
N TYR A 20 -0.48 -10.04 7.96
CA TYR A 20 -0.87 -11.36 7.49
C TYR A 20 -2.40 -11.52 7.44
N SER A 21 -2.90 -12.20 6.41
CA SER A 21 -4.33 -12.54 6.25
C SER A 21 -4.62 -14.03 6.16
N PHE A 22 -3.65 -14.89 6.49
CA PHE A 22 -3.82 -16.34 6.51
C PHE A 22 -5.01 -16.78 7.37
N GLY A 23 -5.94 -17.51 6.76
CA GLY A 23 -7.16 -18.00 7.42
C GLY A 23 -8.27 -16.95 7.57
N LEU A 24 -8.05 -15.71 7.12
CA LEU A 24 -9.05 -14.65 7.08
C LEU A 24 -9.58 -14.41 5.65
N ASP A 25 -8.72 -14.51 4.64
CA ASP A 25 -9.04 -14.19 3.25
C ASP A 25 -8.13 -14.97 2.27
N ASP A 26 -8.37 -14.80 0.97
CA ASP A 26 -7.70 -15.55 -0.11
C ASP A 26 -6.23 -15.13 -0.33
N GLN A 27 -5.88 -13.88 0.01
CA GLN A 27 -4.51 -13.38 -0.05
C GLN A 27 -3.71 -13.71 1.22
N GLU A 28 -2.39 -13.82 1.06
CA GLU A 28 -1.47 -14.07 2.18
C GLU A 28 -1.21 -12.82 3.04
N TRP A 29 -1.28 -11.64 2.40
CA TRP A 29 -0.98 -10.36 3.00
C TRP A 29 -2.00 -9.30 2.60
N VAL A 30 -2.23 -8.37 3.53
CA VAL A 30 -2.86 -7.08 3.23
C VAL A 30 -1.82 -5.99 3.46
N VAL A 31 -1.59 -5.17 2.44
CA VAL A 31 -0.68 -4.03 2.48
C VAL A 31 -1.48 -2.73 2.35
N ALA A 32 -1.16 -1.75 3.19
CA ALA A 32 -1.78 -0.43 3.15
C ALA A 32 -0.72 0.66 3.33
N PHE A 33 -0.74 1.61 2.40
CA PHE A 33 0.15 2.76 2.37
C PHE A 33 -0.68 4.02 2.64
N GLU A 34 -0.23 4.83 3.59
CA GLU A 34 -0.87 6.09 3.94
C GLU A 34 0.11 7.23 3.67
N SER A 35 -0.30 8.21 2.85
CA SER A 35 0.50 9.41 2.60
C SER A 35 -0.40 10.57 2.18
N ASP A 36 0.02 11.79 2.53
CA ASP A 36 -0.57 13.03 2.00
C ASP A 36 0.03 13.42 0.64
N LYS A 37 1.03 12.67 0.15
CA LYS A 37 1.74 12.89 -1.13
C LYS A 37 1.67 11.63 -2.01
N PRO A 38 0.67 11.51 -2.89
CA PRO A 38 0.52 10.35 -3.77
C PRO A 38 1.73 10.08 -4.67
N GLU A 39 2.48 11.12 -5.03
CA GLU A 39 3.72 11.02 -5.81
C GLU A 39 4.79 10.20 -5.08
N ASP A 40 4.96 10.39 -3.77
CA ASP A 40 5.94 9.66 -2.95
C ASP A 40 5.57 8.17 -2.88
N PHE A 41 4.28 7.83 -2.88
CA PHE A 41 3.83 6.44 -2.95
C PHE A 41 4.17 5.80 -4.29
N LEU A 42 3.99 6.52 -5.41
CA LEU A 42 4.32 6.02 -6.74
C LEU A 42 5.83 5.71 -6.83
N ASP A 43 6.66 6.66 -6.39
CA ASP A 43 8.12 6.52 -6.40
C ASP A 43 8.59 5.37 -5.49
N LEU A 44 7.99 5.23 -4.29
CA LEU A 44 8.25 4.11 -3.40
C LEU A 44 7.94 2.76 -4.06
N VAL A 45 6.75 2.61 -4.65
CA VAL A 45 6.34 1.34 -5.27
C VAL A 45 7.21 1.02 -6.49
N MET A 46 7.64 2.03 -7.26
CA MET A 46 8.61 1.84 -8.34
C MET A 46 9.95 1.34 -7.79
N ALA A 47 10.48 1.94 -6.73
CA ALA A 47 11.72 1.48 -6.11
C ALA A 47 11.60 0.05 -5.55
N LEU A 48 10.46 -0.30 -4.95
CA LEU A 48 10.20 -1.65 -4.44
C LEU A 48 10.19 -2.70 -5.55
N ARG A 49 9.76 -2.37 -6.77
CA ARG A 49 9.78 -3.28 -7.93
C ARG A 49 11.19 -3.73 -8.31
N GLU A 50 12.21 -2.94 -7.99
CA GLU A 50 13.61 -3.27 -8.29
C GLU A 50 14.25 -4.21 -7.25
N THR A 51 13.61 -4.40 -6.09
CA THR A 51 14.11 -5.29 -5.03
C THR A 51 13.98 -6.77 -5.41
N GLU A 52 14.82 -7.62 -4.82
CA GLU A 52 14.78 -9.07 -5.09
C GLU A 52 13.41 -9.68 -4.73
N GLY A 53 12.76 -9.14 -3.69
CA GLY A 53 11.46 -9.58 -3.20
C GLY A 53 10.38 -9.63 -4.28
N SER A 54 10.42 -8.73 -5.26
CA SER A 54 9.46 -8.67 -6.36
C SER A 54 9.43 -9.93 -7.23
N ARG A 55 10.53 -10.69 -7.28
CA ARG A 55 10.60 -11.97 -8.02
C ARG A 55 9.79 -13.09 -7.36
N TYR A 56 9.45 -12.93 -6.09
CA TYR A 56 8.70 -13.90 -5.31
C TYR A 56 7.26 -13.46 -5.07
N THR A 57 6.78 -12.44 -5.80
CA THR A 57 5.39 -11.98 -5.74
C THR A 57 4.55 -12.69 -6.80
N LEU A 58 3.59 -13.52 -6.37
CA LEU A 58 2.66 -14.18 -7.30
C LEU A 58 1.53 -13.26 -7.76
N ARG A 59 0.96 -12.45 -6.85
CA ARG A 59 -0.16 -11.53 -7.12
C ARG A 59 -0.12 -10.33 -6.18
N ASP A 60 -0.25 -9.13 -6.71
CA ASP A 60 -0.29 -7.84 -5.99
C ASP A 60 -1.57 -7.02 -6.29
N THR A 61 -2.61 -7.69 -6.80
CA THR A 61 -3.89 -7.09 -7.20
C THR A 61 -5.07 -7.70 -6.44
N PRO A 62 -6.19 -6.96 -6.31
CA PRO A 62 -6.45 -5.60 -6.81
C PRO A 62 -5.77 -4.49 -5.98
N ILE A 63 -5.59 -3.30 -6.59
CA ILE A 63 -5.11 -2.08 -5.92
C ILE A 63 -6.26 -1.10 -5.80
N PHE A 64 -6.49 -0.58 -4.60
CA PHE A 64 -7.47 0.47 -4.33
C PHE A 64 -6.77 1.76 -3.91
N THR A 65 -6.89 2.80 -4.74
CA THR A 65 -6.40 4.14 -4.41
C THR A 65 -7.56 4.98 -3.91
N CYS A 66 -7.44 5.47 -2.67
CA CYS A 66 -8.54 6.13 -1.96
C CYS A 66 -8.10 7.49 -1.42
N ILE A 67 -9.07 8.39 -1.24
CA ILE A 67 -8.87 9.66 -0.52
C ILE A 67 -9.50 9.50 0.86
N ARG A 68 -8.72 9.75 1.92
CA ARG A 68 -9.25 9.78 3.29
C ARG A 68 -10.26 10.92 3.42
N ARG A 69 -11.45 10.59 3.91
CA ARG A 69 -12.55 11.54 4.14
C ARG A 69 -13.19 11.26 5.49
N SER A 70 -13.89 12.24 6.04
CA SER A 70 -14.82 11.98 7.14
C SER A 70 -15.99 11.12 6.66
N LEU A 71 -16.70 10.49 7.60
CA LEU A 71 -17.87 9.67 7.27
C LEU A 71 -18.92 10.49 6.51
N LYS A 72 -19.17 11.73 6.94
CA LYS A 72 -20.14 12.62 6.29
C LYS A 72 -19.76 12.92 4.84
N GLU A 73 -18.53 13.36 4.61
CA GLU A 73 -18.02 13.65 3.25
C GLU A 73 -18.02 12.41 2.36
N THR A 74 -17.84 11.23 2.94
CA THR A 74 -17.92 9.96 2.20
C THR A 74 -19.36 9.69 1.77
N LEU A 75 -20.33 9.82 2.68
CA LEU A 75 -21.74 9.63 2.37
C LEU A 75 -22.23 10.62 1.30
N ASP A 76 -21.78 11.88 1.36
CA ASP A 76 -22.13 12.91 0.38
C ASP A 76 -21.62 12.58 -1.05
N THR A 77 -20.66 11.64 -1.20
CA THR A 77 -20.17 11.18 -2.53
C THR A 77 -20.95 10.02 -3.12
N LEU A 78 -21.76 9.33 -2.30
CA LEU A 78 -22.64 8.29 -2.78
C LEU A 78 -23.77 8.99 -3.52
N GLY A 79 -23.74 8.99 -4.85
CA GLY A 79 -24.58 9.82 -5.73
C GLY A 79 -26.08 9.50 -5.71
N GLY A 80 -26.71 9.57 -4.53
CA GLY A 80 -28.15 9.48 -4.27
C GLY A 80 -28.75 10.81 -3.83
#